data_AF-A0A1Y1UW68-F1
#
_entry.id   AF-A0A1Y1UW68-F1
#
_cell.length_a   1.000
_cell.length_b   1.000
_cell.length_c   1.000
_cell.angle_alpha   90.00
_cell.angle_beta   90.00
_cell.angle_gamma   90.00
#
_symmetry.space_group_name_H-M   'P 1'
#
loop_
_entity.id
_entity.type
_entity.pdbx_description
1 polymer ?
#
loop_
_entity_poly.entity_id
_entity_poly.type
_entity_poly.pdbx_seq_one_letter_code
_entity_poly.pdbx_strand_id
1 'polypeptide(L)'
;TEFIIEINRIINTLIKKERKICISRPRRFGKTKIVDMLSAYYSYKESKITSFMDKKISKSENWDKYLGSFNVIKLNMFIFFIKQV
;
A
#
# COMPACT_ATOMS: atom_id res chain seq x y z
N THR A 1 -4.80 -4.92 -8.40
CA THR A 1 -3.92 -5.64 -7.46
C THR A 1 -2.51 -5.81 -8.01
N GLU A 2 -2.30 -5.79 -9.33
CA GLU A 2 -0.98 -5.73 -9.97
C GLU A 2 -0.05 -4.65 -9.38
N PHE A 3 -0.60 -3.50 -8.99
CA PHE A 3 0.16 -2.44 -8.33
C PHE A 3 0.83 -2.89 -7.02
N ILE A 4 0.20 -3.77 -6.22
CA ILE A 4 0.84 -4.31 -5.00
C ILE A 4 2.07 -5.13 -5.36
N ILE A 5 2.00 -5.94 -6.43
CA ILE A 5 3.11 -6.77 -6.89
C ILE A 5 4.29 -5.88 -7.31
N GLU A 6 4.02 -4.80 -8.06
CA GLU A 6 5.08 -3.88 -8.47
C GLU A 6 5.70 -3.15 -7.27
N ILE A 7 4.90 -2.74 -6.30
CA ILE A 7 5.42 -2.13 -5.07
C ILE A 7 6.23 -3.14 -4.25
N ASN A 8 5.79 -4.41 -4.17
CA ASN A 8 6.56 -5.47 -3.53
C ASN A 8 7.93 -5.68 -4.21
N ARG A 9 7.99 -5.59 -5.54
CA ARG A 9 9.24 -5.65 -6.31
C ARG A 9 10.17 -4.51 -5.92
N ILE A 10 9.66 -3.28 -5.87
CA ILE A 10 10.41 -2.10 -5.44
C ILE A 10 10.92 -2.26 -4.01
N ILE A 11 10.07 -2.69 -3.07
CA ILE A 11 10.45 -2.91 -1.66
C ILE A 11 11.57 -3.96 -1.53
N ASN A 12 11.55 -5.02 -2.35
CA ASN A 12 12.62 -6.03 -2.37
C ASN A 12 13.97 -5.45 -2.82
N THR A 13 13.96 -4.49 -3.74
CA THR A 13 15.19 -3.90 -4.31
C THR A 13 15.77 -2.74 -3.50
N LEU A 14 14.98 -2.11 -2.63
CA LEU A 14 15.43 -0.95 -1.86
C LEU A 14 16.30 -1.37 -0.66
N ILE A 15 17.44 -0.70 -0.50
CA ILE A 15 18.26 -0.78 0.72
C ILE A 15 17.39 -0.36 1.92
N LYS A 16 17.51 -1.05 3.06
CA LYS A 16 16.66 -0.92 4.28
C LYS A 16 16.32 0.53 4.71
N LYS A 17 17.11 1.54 4.35
CA LYS A 17 16.95 2.95 4.74
C LYS A 17 15.97 3.78 3.87
N GLU A 18 15.55 3.32 2.70
CA GLU A 18 14.80 4.16 1.73
C GLU A 18 13.42 3.61 1.33
N ARG A 19 12.68 2.98 2.25
CA ARG A 19 11.31 2.48 1.99
C ARG A 19 10.26 3.60 2.04
N LYS A 20 10.38 4.61 1.18
CA LYS A 20 9.40 5.71 1.06
C LYS A 20 8.74 5.67 -0.31
N ILE A 21 7.40 5.65 -0.34
CA ILE A 21 6.62 5.64 -1.58
C ILE A 21 5.75 6.90 -1.61
N CYS A 22 5.86 7.67 -2.69
CA CYS A 22 5.04 8.86 -2.93
C CYS A 22 4.13 8.63 -4.14
N ILE A 23 2.83 8.92 -3.98
CA ILE A 23 1.83 8.82 -5.06
C ILE A 23 1.34 10.24 -5.41
N SER A 24 1.97 10.88 -6.39
CA SER A 24 1.62 12.20 -6.92
C SER A 24 0.91 12.09 -8.28
N ARG A 25 -0.25 12.78 -8.47
CA ARG A 25 -1.14 12.84 -9.67
C ARG A 25 -2.25 13.91 -9.50
N PRO A 26 -3.08 14.24 -10.50
CA PRO A 26 -4.21 15.19 -10.38
C PRO A 26 -5.33 14.77 -9.41
N ARG A 27 -6.24 15.70 -9.10
CA ARG A 27 -7.44 15.47 -8.26
C ARG A 27 -8.34 14.38 -8.88
N ARG A 28 -8.98 13.55 -8.03
CA ARG A 28 -9.87 12.43 -8.41
C ARG A 28 -9.24 11.27 -9.19
N PHE A 29 -7.91 11.18 -9.25
CA PHE A 29 -7.22 10.05 -9.89
C PHE A 29 -7.28 8.72 -9.08
N GLY A 30 -8.20 8.57 -8.12
CA GLY A 30 -8.32 7.33 -7.34
C GLY A 30 -7.17 7.06 -6.34
N LYS A 31 -6.31 8.05 -6.06
CA LYS A 31 -5.18 7.91 -5.12
C LYS A 31 -5.59 7.37 -3.75
N THR A 32 -6.70 7.86 -3.20
CA THR A 32 -7.21 7.44 -1.88
C THR A 32 -7.43 5.92 -1.85
N LYS A 33 -8.09 5.37 -2.89
CA LYS A 33 -8.32 3.92 -3.00
C LYS A 33 -7.02 3.13 -3.09
N ILE A 34 -6.02 3.65 -3.81
CA ILE A 34 -4.71 3.01 -3.92
C ILE A 34 -4.02 3.00 -2.55
N VAL A 35 -3.99 4.13 -1.85
CA VAL A 35 -3.39 4.24 -0.52
C VAL A 35 -4.10 3.35 0.49
N ASP A 36 -5.43 3.26 0.44
CA ASP A 36 -6.20 2.36 1.31
C ASP A 36 -5.89 0.89 1.02
N MET A 37 -5.81 0.52 -0.27
CA MET A 37 -5.43 -0.83 -0.69
C MET A 37 -4.01 -1.20 -0.19
N LEU A 38 -3.03 -0.32 -0.39
CA LEU A 38 -1.66 -0.55 0.07
C LEU A 38 -1.59 -0.61 1.60
N SER A 39 -2.33 0.27 2.28
CA SER A 39 -2.36 0.29 3.74
C SER A 39 -2.92 -1.02 4.28
N ALA A 40 -4.05 -1.49 3.75
CA ALA A 40 -4.66 -2.75 4.17
C ALA A 40 -3.78 -3.97 3.87
N TYR A 41 -3.03 -3.95 2.77
CA TYR A 41 -2.11 -5.03 2.42
C TYR A 41 -0.88 -5.06 3.34
N TYR A 42 -0.23 -3.92 3.60
CA TYR A 42 1.01 -3.88 4.38
C TYR A 42 0.79 -3.82 5.89
N SER A 43 -0.33 -3.28 6.37
CA SER A 43 -0.56 -3.01 7.81
C SER A 43 -0.57 -4.30 8.62
N TYR A 44 0.29 -4.36 9.65
CA TYR A 44 0.33 -5.44 10.61
C TYR A 44 -1.04 -5.72 11.22
N LYS A 45 -1.48 -6.98 11.14
CA LYS A 45 -2.72 -7.46 11.75
C LYS A 45 -2.51 -8.86 12.30
N GLU A 46 -3.10 -9.11 13.47
CA GLU A 46 -3.05 -10.38 14.20
C GLU A 46 -3.90 -11.48 13.53
N SER A 47 -4.86 -11.09 12.68
CA SER A 47 -5.75 -11.98 11.93
C SER A 47 -5.37 -12.05 10.44
N LYS A 48 -5.22 -13.27 9.92
CA LYS A 48 -4.93 -13.57 8.50
C LYS A 48 -5.85 -12.77 7.56
N ILE A 49 -5.27 -12.02 6.62
CA ILE A 49 -6.03 -11.24 5.64
C ILE A 49 -6.49 -12.18 4.51
N THR A 50 -7.76 -12.58 4.53
CA THR A 50 -8.34 -13.50 3.52
C THR A 50 -8.89 -12.78 2.28
N SER A 51 -9.11 -11.45 2.34
CA SER A 51 -9.73 -10.67 1.26
C SER A 51 -9.00 -10.72 -0.09
N PHE A 52 -7.76 -11.20 -0.11
CA PHE A 52 -6.93 -11.32 -1.32
C PHE A 52 -6.98 -12.71 -1.96
N MET A 53 -7.47 -13.75 -1.26
CA MET A 53 -7.43 -15.15 -1.73
C MET A 53 -8.20 -15.36 -3.04
N ASP A 54 -9.33 -14.67 -3.22
CA ASP A 54 -10.16 -14.78 -4.44
C ASP A 54 -9.81 -13.75 -5.52
N LYS A 55 -8.67 -13.04 -5.38
CA LYS A 55 -8.28 -11.96 -6.30
C LYS A 55 -7.14 -12.40 -7.19
N LYS A 56 -7.00 -11.77 -8.37
CA LYS A 56 -5.92 -12.07 -9.34
C LYS A 56 -4.50 -12.09 -8.74
N ILE A 57 -4.26 -11.33 -7.67
CA ILE A 57 -2.96 -11.29 -6.98
C ILE A 57 -2.62 -12.59 -6.26
N SER A 58 -3.59 -13.35 -5.77
CA SER A 58 -3.32 -14.63 -5.09
C SER A 58 -2.70 -15.68 -6.01
N LYS A 59 -2.86 -15.50 -7.32
CA LYS A 59 -2.27 -16.35 -8.36
C LYS A 59 -0.81 -16.00 -8.66
N SER A 60 -0.31 -14.86 -8.18
CA SER A 60 1.09 -14.48 -8.36
C SER A 60 1.95 -15.16 -7.32
N GLU A 61 3.14 -15.61 -7.70
CA GLU A 61 4.08 -16.18 -6.75
C GLU A 61 4.51 -15.14 -5.70
N ASN A 62 4.68 -15.57 -4.44
CA ASN A 62 5.14 -14.74 -3.32
C ASN A 62 4.34 -13.44 -3.10
N TRP A 63 3.08 -13.43 -3.51
CA TRP A 63 2.23 -12.23 -3.46
C TRP A 63 1.94 -11.75 -2.04
N ASP A 64 2.05 -12.63 -1.04
CA ASP A 64 1.74 -12.43 0.37
C ASP A 64 2.98 -12.19 1.24
N LYS A 65 4.18 -12.19 0.65
CA LYS A 65 5.48 -12.01 1.33
C LYS A 65 5.51 -10.82 2.31
N TYR A 66 4.75 -9.77 2.00
CA TYR A 66 4.69 -8.54 2.78
C TYR A 66 3.31 -8.26 3.37
N LEU A 67 2.38 -9.21 3.20
CA LEU A 67 1.03 -9.09 3.72
C LEU A 67 1.09 -8.99 5.24
N GLY A 68 0.52 -7.92 5.79
CA GLY A 68 0.51 -7.67 7.22
C GLY A 68 1.88 -7.61 7.89
N SER A 69 2.94 -7.24 7.15
CA SER A 69 4.32 -7.32 7.64
C SER A 69 4.91 -5.99 8.12
N PHE A 70 4.16 -4.88 8.04
CA PHE A 70 4.68 -3.55 8.33
C PHE A 70 3.76 -2.70 9.21
N ASN A 71 4.37 -1.83 10.01
CA ASN A 71 3.69 -0.68 10.61
C ASN A 71 3.48 0.37 9.52
N VAL A 72 2.23 0.65 9.17
CA VAL A 72 1.89 1.61 8.10
C VAL A 72 1.46 2.94 8.73
N ILE A 73 2.14 4.02 8.34
CA ILE A 73 1.73 5.40 8.67
C ILE A 73 1.15 6.04 7.42
N LYS A 74 -0.16 6.31 7.43
CA LYS A 74 -0.87 6.98 6.33
C LYS A 74 -1.00 8.47 6.63
N LEU A 75 -0.32 9.31 5.84
CA LEU A 75 -0.41 10.76 5.93
C LEU A 75 -1.31 11.32 4.81
N ASN A 76 -2.36 12.05 5.16
CA ASN A 76 -3.21 12.77 4.21
C ASN A 76 -3.00 14.28 4.36
N MET A 77 -2.13 14.84 3.53
CA MET A 77 -1.79 16.26 3.58
C MET A 77 -2.88 17.18 3.01
N PHE A 78 -3.85 16.65 2.25
CA PHE A 78 -4.92 17.48 1.67
C PHE A 78 -5.81 18.10 2.75
N ILE A 79 -6.08 17.35 3.82
CA ILE A 79 -6.90 17.85 4.94
C ILE A 79 -6.13 18.92 5.74
N PHE A 80 -4.81 18.75 5.89
CA PHE A 80 -3.96 19.68 6.64
C PHE A 80 -3.95 21.07 6.01
N PHE A 81 -3.79 21.16 4.69
CA PHE A 81 -3.74 22.45 3.99
C PHE A 81 -5.10 23.14 3.79
N ILE A 82 -6.21 22.44 4.04
CA ILE A 82 -7.57 23.00 3.83
C ILE A 82 -8.20 23.49 5.14
N LYS A 83 -7.80 22.95 6.30
CA LYS A 83 -8.31 23.35 7.62
C LYS A 83 -7.73 24.68 8.15
N GLN A 84 -7.04 25.47 7.33
CA GLN A 84 -6.53 26.79 7.72
C GLN A 84 -7.43 27.96 7.28
N VAL A 85 -8.67 27.67 6.89
CA VAL A 85 -9.70 28.68 6.58
C VAL A 85 -10.91 28.44 7.46
#